data_AF-A0A8T3ZUM2-F1
#
_entry.id   AF-A0A8T3ZUM2-F1
#
_cell.length_a   1.000
_cell.length_b   1.000
_cell.length_c   1.000
_cell.angle_alpha   90.00
_cell.angle_beta   90.00
_cell.angle_gamma   90.00
#
_symmetry.space_group_name_H-M   'P 1'
#
loop_
_entity.id
_entity.type
_entity.pdbx_description
1 polymer ?
#
loop_
_entity_poly.entity_id
_entity_poly.type
_entity_poly.pdbx_seq_one_letter_code
_entity_poly.pdbx_strand_id
1 'polypeptide(L)'
;MADVVSFRFTEDEIAHIQKVAGEKKVDKTTAARELIEYGWNYYILTQYRLGKLSLEKTAKELHIPMTDLLDLLAELGIQSPIQYEDYLEGLKNI
;
A
#
# COMPACT_ATOMS: atom_id res chain seq x y z
N MET A 1 -12.95 -17.45 3.43
CA MET A 1 -14.38 -17.16 3.12
C MET A 1 -14.46 -15.69 2.77
N ALA A 2 -15.28 -15.32 1.79
CA ALA A 2 -15.49 -13.92 1.42
C ALA A 2 -16.88 -13.48 1.91
N ASP A 3 -16.94 -12.34 2.59
CA ASP A 3 -18.19 -11.75 3.04
C ASP A 3 -18.77 -10.83 1.97
N VAL A 4 -20.10 -10.80 1.87
CA VAL A 4 -20.82 -9.90 0.94
C VAL A 4 -21.14 -8.61 1.66
N VAL A 5 -20.60 -7.50 1.16
CA VAL A 5 -20.84 -6.15 1.69
C VAL A 5 -21.46 -5.29 0.60
N SER A 6 -22.50 -4.53 0.94
CA SER A 6 -23.14 -3.57 0.03
C SER A 6 -22.60 -2.17 0.28
N PHE A 7 -22.08 -1.53 -0.78
CA PHE A 7 -21.57 -0.17 -0.74
C PHE A 7 -22.39 0.73 -1.65
N ARG A 8 -22.63 1.97 -1.20
CA ARG A 8 -23.15 3.03 -2.06
C ARG A 8 -21.96 3.83 -2.58
N PHE A 9 -21.80 3.83 -3.90
CA PHE A 9 -20.79 4.60 -4.58
C PHE A 9 -21.41 5.86 -5.20
N THR A 10 -20.61 6.90 -5.26
CA THR A 10 -20.85 8.10 -6.08
C THR A 10 -20.68 7.77 -7.57
N GLU A 11 -21.14 8.66 -8.44
CA GLU A 11 -20.99 8.50 -9.89
C GLU A 11 -19.51 8.43 -10.31
N ASP A 12 -18.67 9.29 -9.72
CA ASP A 12 -17.23 9.32 -10.00
C ASP A 12 -16.52 8.02 -9.60
N GLU A 13 -16.84 7.47 -8.42
CA GLU A 13 -16.29 6.19 -7.97
C GLU A 13 -16.67 5.04 -8.90
N ILE A 14 -17.93 5.01 -9.36
CA ILE A 14 -18.37 4.04 -10.36
C ILE A 14 -17.64 4.22 -11.69
N ALA A 15 -17.39 5.46 -12.12
CA ALA A 15 -16.65 5.74 -13.34
C ALA A 15 -15.20 5.23 -13.26
N HIS A 16 -14.52 5.42 -12.12
CA HIS A 16 -13.17 4.87 -11.88
C HIS A 16 -13.14 3.34 -11.96
N ILE A 17 -14.10 2.66 -11.30
CA ILE A 17 -14.20 1.19 -11.33
C ILE A 17 -14.42 0.71 -12.78
N GLN A 18 -15.31 1.36 -13.52
CA GLN A 18 -15.59 1.00 -14.92
C GLN A 18 -14.39 1.19 -15.82
N LYS A 19 -13.63 2.27 -15.63
CA LYS A 19 -12.40 2.54 -16.38
C LYS A 19 -11.38 1.42 -16.18
N VAL A 20 -11.07 1.07 -14.92
CA VAL A 20 -10.12 -0.01 -14.60
C VAL A 20 -10.61 -1.35 -15.13
N ALA A 21 -11.90 -1.66 -14.96
CA ALA A 21 -12.51 -2.88 -15.50
C ALA A 21 -12.35 -2.97 -17.02
N GLY A 22 -12.57 -1.87 -17.74
CA GLY A 22 -12.41 -1.79 -19.19
C GLY A 22 -10.97 -1.94 -19.66
N GLU A 23 -10.04 -1.21 -19.04
CA GLU A 23 -8.61 -1.24 -19.38
C GLU A 23 -7.99 -2.63 -19.15
N LYS A 24 -8.35 -3.28 -18.04
CA LYS A 24 -7.82 -4.60 -17.66
C LYS A 24 -8.65 -5.77 -18.18
N LYS A 25 -9.80 -5.51 -18.81
CA LYS A 25 -10.77 -6.51 -19.30
C LYS A 25 -11.22 -7.48 -18.20
N VAL A 26 -11.53 -6.95 -17.02
CA VAL A 26 -12.05 -7.70 -15.86
C VAL A 26 -13.44 -7.21 -15.48
N ASP A 27 -14.15 -7.94 -14.62
CA ASP A 27 -15.44 -7.50 -14.11
C ASP A 27 -15.30 -6.37 -13.07
N LYS A 28 -16.42 -5.67 -12.79
CA LYS A 28 -16.45 -4.53 -11.87
C LYS A 28 -16.06 -4.91 -10.44
N THR A 29 -16.39 -6.12 -9.98
CA THR A 29 -16.06 -6.56 -8.62
C THR A 29 -14.56 -6.77 -8.50
N THR A 30 -13.94 -7.40 -9.50
CA THR A 30 -12.49 -7.58 -9.55
C THR A 30 -11.77 -6.23 -9.59
N ALA A 31 -12.20 -5.31 -10.45
CA ALA A 31 -11.63 -3.96 -10.51
C ALA A 31 -11.80 -3.18 -9.21
N ALA A 32 -12.98 -3.27 -8.56
CA ALA A 32 -13.23 -2.60 -7.29
C ALA A 32 -12.34 -3.15 -6.17
N ARG A 33 -12.15 -4.47 -6.09
CA ARG A 33 -11.23 -5.09 -5.13
C ARG A 33 -9.80 -4.61 -5.34
N GLU A 34 -9.35 -4.57 -6.60
CA GLU A 34 -8.00 -4.11 -6.90
C GLU A 34 -7.78 -2.63 -6.54
N LEU A 35 -8.77 -1.77 -6.79
CA LEU A 35 -8.74 -0.38 -6.36
C LEU A 35 -8.69 -0.24 -4.83
N ILE A 36 -9.39 -1.11 -4.09
CA ILE A 36 -9.31 -1.16 -2.62
C ILE A 36 -7.89 -1.54 -2.17
N GLU A 37 -7.28 -2.56 -2.76
CA GLU A 37 -5.90 -2.96 -2.47
C GLU A 37 -4.90 -1.83 -2.77
N TYR A 38 -5.05 -1.13 -3.90
CA TYR A 38 -4.23 0.05 -4.19
C TYR A 38 -4.41 1.16 -3.17
N GLY A 39 -5.65 1.42 -2.75
CA GLY A 39 -5.96 2.39 -1.70
C GLY A 39 -5.30 2.03 -0.37
N TRP A 40 -5.36 0.75 0.02
CA TRP A 40 -4.70 0.23 1.21
C TRP A 40 -3.18 0.40 1.15
N ASN A 41 -2.57 0.00 0.04
CA ASN A 41 -1.12 0.11 -0.16
C ASN A 41 -0.66 1.57 -0.05
N TYR A 42 -1.36 2.48 -0.73
CA TYR A 42 -1.09 3.92 -0.65
C TYR A 42 -1.23 4.45 0.79
N TYR A 43 -2.27 4.03 1.51
CA TYR A 43 -2.48 4.44 2.91
C TYR A 43 -1.31 4.01 3.80
N ILE A 44 -0.90 2.74 3.71
CA ILE A 44 0.19 2.17 4.51
C ILE A 44 1.54 2.83 4.18
N LEU A 45 1.87 2.99 2.89
CA LEU A 45 3.08 3.69 2.46
C LEU A 45 3.10 5.15 2.93
N THR A 46 1.93 5.81 2.94
CA THR A 46 1.81 7.17 3.48
C THR A 46 2.07 7.20 4.99
N GLN A 47 1.55 6.25 5.76
CA GLN A 47 1.82 6.18 7.20
C GLN A 47 3.31 5.90 7.47
N TYR A 48 3.96 5.03 6.68
CA TYR A 48 5.40 4.80 6.75
C TYR A 48 6.20 6.09 6.49
N ARG A 49 5.89 6.79 5.39
CA ARG A 49 6.55 8.06 5.05
C ARG A 49 6.39 9.13 6.13
N LEU A 50 5.27 9.13 6.84
CA LEU A 50 5.02 10.03 7.97
C LEU A 50 5.70 9.59 9.28
N GLY A 51 6.49 8.51 9.27
CA GLY A 51 7.17 7.95 10.44
C GLY A 51 6.24 7.24 11.43
N LYS A 52 4.99 6.95 11.05
CA LYS A 52 3.99 6.32 11.93
C LYS A 52 4.05 4.80 11.94
N LEU A 53 4.70 4.21 10.94
CA LEU A 53 4.96 2.77 10.85
C LEU A 53 6.46 2.55 10.72
N SER A 54 6.97 1.53 11.42
CA SER A 54 8.32 1.02 11.17
C SER A 54 8.34 0.23 9.86
N LEU A 55 9.53 0.05 9.28
CA LEU A 55 9.72 -0.72 8.05
C LEU A 55 9.16 -2.15 8.18
N GLU A 56 9.43 -2.81 9.30
CA GLU A 56 8.90 -4.16 9.59
C GLU A 56 7.37 -4.20 9.65
N LYS A 57 6.77 -3.22 10.33
CA LYS A 57 5.31 -3.15 10.41
C LYS A 57 4.71 -2.89 9.03
N THR A 58 5.32 -2.03 8.23
CA THR A 58 4.89 -1.77 6.85
C THR A 58 4.96 -3.02 5.98
N ALA A 59 6.05 -3.79 6.04
CA ALA A 59 6.17 -5.04 5.28
C ALA A 59 5.08 -6.04 5.65
N LYS A 60 4.77 -6.14 6.96
CA LYS A 60 3.71 -7.01 7.47
C LYS A 60 2.32 -6.58 6.99
N GLU A 61 1.98 -5.29 7.05
CA GLU A 61 0.67 -4.77 6.61
C GLU A 61 0.45 -4.92 5.09
N LEU A 62 1.52 -4.82 4.30
CA LEU A 62 1.50 -5.02 2.84
C LEU A 62 1.62 -6.50 2.44
N HIS A 63 1.89 -7.40 3.39
CA HIS A 63 2.11 -8.82 3.16
C HIS A 63 3.23 -9.12 2.14
N ILE A 64 4.30 -8.31 2.15
CA ILE A 64 5.47 -8.50 1.28
C ILE A 64 6.74 -8.72 2.10
N PRO A 65 7.74 -9.43 1.55
CA PRO A 65 9.07 -9.50 2.13
C PRO A 65 9.68 -8.10 2.34
N MET A 66 10.56 -8.00 3.33
CA MET A 66 11.27 -6.74 3.62
C MET A 66 12.09 -6.25 2.41
N THR A 67 12.71 -7.16 1.67
CA THR A 67 13.48 -6.86 0.45
C THR A 67 12.61 -6.17 -0.58
N ASP A 68 11.43 -6.73 -0.83
CA ASP A 68 10.49 -6.25 -1.83
C ASP A 68 9.91 -4.88 -1.42
N LEU A 69 9.73 -4.65 -0.11
CA LEU A 69 9.37 -3.33 0.40
C LEU A 69 10.48 -2.31 0.15
N LEU A 70 11.75 -2.64 0.37
CA LEU A 70 12.86 -1.73 0.14
C LEU A 70 12.95 -1.34 -1.35
N ASP A 71 12.80 -2.32 -2.24
CA ASP A 71 12.77 -2.08 -3.68
C ASP A 71 11.58 -1.18 -4.07
N LEU A 72 10.39 -1.47 -3.54
CA LEU A 72 9.18 -0.66 -3.77
C LEU A 72 9.36 0.78 -3.27
N LEU A 73 9.93 0.98 -2.09
CA LEU A 73 10.18 2.31 -1.55
C LEU A 73 11.18 3.09 -2.42
N ALA A 74 12.22 2.42 -2.92
CA ALA A 74 13.20 3.02 -3.81
C ALA A 74 12.58 3.41 -5.16
N GLU A 75 11.78 2.53 -5.77
CA GLU A 75 11.06 2.81 -7.03
C GLU A 75 10.12 4.02 -6.90
N LEU A 76 9.46 4.16 -5.75
CA LEU A 76 8.54 5.26 -5.47
C LEU A 76 9.23 6.53 -4.95
N GLY A 77 10.56 6.51 -4.76
CA GLY A 77 11.32 7.63 -4.21
C GLY A 77 10.93 7.99 -2.77
N ILE A 78 10.35 7.04 -2.02
CA ILE A 78 9.97 7.24 -0.62
C ILE A 78 11.22 7.09 0.24
N GLN A 79 11.74 8.21 0.71
CA GLN A 79 12.89 8.20 1.62
C GLN A 79 12.51 7.58 2.96
N SER A 80 13.44 6.81 3.53
CA SER A 80 13.32 6.31 4.89
C SER A 80 13.19 7.50 5.85
N PRO A 81 12.19 7.52 6.75
CA PRO A 81 12.08 8.56 7.78
C PRO A 81 13.18 8.44 8.85
N ILE A 82 13.94 7.33 8.83
CA ILE A 82 15.02 7.04 9.77
C ILE A 82 16.19 7.99 9.46
N GLN A 83 16.53 8.84 10.43
CA GLN A 83 17.70 9.72 10.33
C GLN A 83 18.96 8.85 10.41
N TYR A 84 20.08 9.31 9.81
CA TYR A 84 21.35 8.57 9.81
C TYR A 84 21.82 8.17 11.23
N GLU A 85 21.42 8.94 12.23
CA GLU A 85 21.71 8.74 13.65
C GLU A 85 21.00 7.50 14.23
N ASP A 86 19.77 7.22 13.80
CA ASP A 86 18.98 6.07 14.25
C ASP A 86 19.53 4.73 13.70
N TYR A 87 20.12 4.75 12.50
CA TYR A 87 20.80 3.59 11.90
C TYR A 87 22.03 3.19 12.73
N LEU A 88 22.80 4.16 13.22
CA LEU A 88 23.98 3.92 14.05
C LEU A 88 23.63 3.34 15.43
N GLU A 89 22.46 3.65 15.98
CA GLU A 89 21.99 3.02 17.21
C GLU A 89 21.60 1.55 17.01
N GLY A 90 20.96 1.22 15.88
CA GLY A 90 20.62 -0.17 15.54
C GLY A 90 21.85 -1.08 15.44
N LEU A 91 22.96 -0.57 14.89
CA LEU A 91 24.23 -1.30 14.77
C LEU A 91 24.95 -1.53 16.10
N LYS A 92 24.66 -0.75 17.15
CA LYS A 92 25.27 -0.94 18.48
C LYS A 92 24.67 -2.13 19.25
N ASN A 93 23.53 -2.63 18.80
CA ASN A 93 22.78 -3.70 19.46
C ASN A 93 22.89 -5.07 18.73
N ILE A 94 23.86 -5.21 17.83
CA ILE A 94 24.25 -6.45 17.14
C ILE A 94 25.68 -6.80 17.56
#